data_AF-A0A0T6B4D7-F1
#
_entry.id   AF-A0A0T6B4D7-F1
#
_cell.length_a   1.000
_cell.length_b   1.000
_cell.length_c   1.000
_cell.angle_alpha   90.00
_cell.angle_beta   90.00
_cell.angle_gamma   90.00
#
_symmetry.space_group_name_H-M   'P 1'
#
loop_
_entity.id
_entity.type
_entity.pdbx_description
1 polymer ?
#
loop_
_entity_poly.entity_id
_entity_poly.type
_entity_poly.pdbx_seq_one_letter_code
_entity_poly.pdbx_strand_id
1 'polypeptide(L)'
;LKPTDKVDENTVYDPALDFFSDKFDPLKALNTPGLQPPVVAARTFDNLSLYESKQKSADSNGGKTKRQEKAKETEPAMPERRWLPHQLLVPGKKKKRKDVLTRMANITGPLKILNKCIEEKLLVKVWTRNASEVRGYCTGYVTAFDKHWNLALKE
;
A
#
# COMPACT_ATOMS: atom_id res chain seq x y z
N LEU A 1 34.86 6.53 -17.85
CA LEU A 1 36.33 6.41 -17.80
C LEU A 1 36.86 7.18 -16.59
N LYS A 2 37.01 6.49 -15.46
CA LYS A 2 37.90 6.87 -14.36
C LYS A 2 38.51 5.56 -13.86
N PRO A 3 39.82 5.32 -14.07
CA PRO A 3 40.50 4.18 -13.49
C PRO A 3 41.14 4.62 -12.17
N THR A 4 40.76 3.99 -11.07
CA THR A 4 41.55 4.06 -9.83
C THR A 4 41.48 2.70 -9.14
N ASP A 5 42.12 1.71 -9.75
CA ASP A 5 42.50 0.51 -9.04
C ASP A 5 43.99 0.63 -8.75
N LYS A 6 44.29 0.94 -7.48
CA LYS A 6 45.61 0.65 -6.93
C LYS A 6 45.69 -0.88 -6.87
N VAL A 7 46.41 -1.45 -7.83
CA VAL A 7 46.80 -2.85 -7.83
C VAL A 7 47.96 -2.94 -6.86
N ASP A 8 47.69 -3.42 -5.64
CA ASP A 8 48.74 -3.83 -4.73
C ASP A 8 49.41 -5.07 -5.34
N GLU A 9 50.63 -4.89 -5.82
CA GLU A 9 51.49 -5.92 -6.40
C GLU A 9 51.83 -6.98 -5.33
N ASN A 10 51.77 -8.26 -5.73
CA ASN A 10 52.04 -9.50 -4.97
C ASN A 10 50.89 -10.15 -4.18
N THR A 11 49.74 -10.38 -4.81
CA THR A 11 48.84 -11.46 -4.37
C THR A 11 49.06 -12.71 -5.23
N VAL A 12 49.51 -13.79 -4.60
CA VAL A 12 49.55 -15.12 -5.20
C VAL A 12 48.13 -15.45 -5.66
N TYR A 13 47.95 -15.80 -6.94
CA TYR A 13 46.67 -16.23 -7.47
C TYR A 13 46.17 -17.45 -6.69
N ASP A 14 45.08 -17.27 -5.95
CA ASP A 14 44.45 -18.34 -5.17
C ASP A 14 43.14 -18.76 -5.85
N PRO A 15 43.07 -19.97 -6.46
CA PRO A 15 41.86 -20.45 -7.13
C PRO A 15 40.68 -20.63 -6.19
N ALA A 16 40.87 -20.58 -4.86
CA ALA A 16 39.79 -20.63 -3.87
C ALA A 16 39.08 -19.28 -3.66
N LEU A 17 39.71 -18.16 -4.06
CA LEU A 17 39.15 -16.80 -3.94
C LEU A 17 38.58 -16.26 -5.25
N ASP A 18 38.80 -16.96 -6.37
CA ASP A 18 38.26 -16.60 -7.67
C ASP A 18 36.81 -17.10 -7.83
N PHE A 19 35.87 -16.17 -8.05
CA PHE A 19 34.45 -16.44 -8.20
C PHE A 19 34.09 -17.28 -9.43
N PHE A 20 34.98 -17.37 -10.43
CA PHE A 20 34.77 -18.15 -11.65
C PHE A 20 35.51 -19.50 -11.67
N SER A 21 36.24 -19.83 -10.62
CA SER A 21 37.01 -21.07 -10.49
C SER A 21 36.14 -22.22 -9.98
N ASP A 22 36.36 -23.44 -10.51
CA ASP A 22 35.70 -24.67 -10.06
C ASP A 22 36.03 -25.02 -8.59
N LYS A 23 37.10 -24.43 -8.04
CA LYS A 23 37.59 -24.68 -6.67
C LYS A 23 37.29 -23.54 -5.71
N PHE A 24 36.32 -22.68 -6.03
CA PHE A 24 35.93 -21.56 -5.18
C PHE A 24 35.44 -22.02 -3.80
N ASP A 25 36.01 -21.45 -2.73
CA ASP A 25 35.60 -21.73 -1.35
C ASP A 25 34.82 -20.52 -0.78
N PRO A 26 33.49 -20.62 -0.64
CA PRO A 26 32.66 -19.52 -0.17
C PRO A 26 32.96 -19.10 1.27
N LEU A 27 33.40 -20.02 2.14
CA LEU A 27 33.72 -19.70 3.53
C LEU A 27 35.02 -18.92 3.62
N LYS A 28 36.01 -19.28 2.80
CA LYS A 28 37.27 -18.55 2.71
C LYS A 28 37.06 -17.15 2.11
N ALA A 29 36.25 -17.06 1.07
CA ALA A 29 35.87 -15.79 0.45
C ALA A 29 35.17 -14.83 1.43
N LEU A 30 34.22 -15.34 2.22
CA LEU A 30 33.48 -14.53 3.20
C LEU A 30 34.36 -13.96 4.32
N ASN A 31 35.38 -14.71 4.74
CA ASN A 31 36.29 -14.30 5.80
C ASN A 31 37.47 -13.45 5.30
N THR A 32 37.61 -13.28 3.99
CA THR A 32 38.68 -12.47 3.40
C THR A 32 38.25 -11.00 3.34
N PRO A 33 38.87 -10.09 4.12
CA PRO A 33 38.48 -8.70 4.12
C PRO A 33 38.77 -8.05 2.76
N GLY A 34 37.83 -7.25 2.26
CA GLY A 34 38.02 -6.46 1.04
C GLY A 34 37.75 -7.19 -0.28
N LEU A 35 37.42 -8.49 -0.26
CA LEU A 35 37.07 -9.24 -1.48
C LEU A 35 35.78 -8.66 -2.10
N GLN A 36 35.86 -8.23 -3.36
CA GLN A 36 34.73 -7.68 -4.10
C GLN A 36 34.17 -8.71 -5.08
N PRO A 37 32.83 -8.82 -5.22
CA PRO A 37 32.24 -9.67 -6.24
C PRO A 37 32.56 -9.16 -7.66
N PRO A 38 32.52 -10.02 -8.70
CA PRO A 38 32.91 -9.65 -10.06
C PRO A 38 32.14 -8.47 -10.65
N VAL A 39 30.90 -8.26 -10.19
CA VAL A 39 30.07 -7.13 -10.58
C VAL A 39 29.81 -6.25 -9.37
N VAL A 40 30.70 -5.29 -9.13
CA VAL A 40 30.61 -4.34 -8.00
C VAL A 40 29.32 -3.51 -8.03
N ALA A 41 28.77 -3.26 -9.22
CA ALA A 41 27.52 -2.53 -9.41
C ALA A 41 26.25 -3.40 -9.22
N ALA A 42 26.40 -4.69 -8.91
CA ALA A 42 25.25 -5.56 -8.72
C ALA A 42 24.42 -5.12 -7.51
N ARG A 43 23.10 -5.11 -7.67
CA ARG A 43 22.19 -4.76 -6.58
C ARG A 43 22.23 -5.87 -5.53
N THR A 44 22.66 -5.51 -4.33
CA THR A 44 22.58 -6.37 -3.16
C THR A 44 21.15 -6.44 -2.64
N PHE A 45 20.76 -7.61 -2.13
CA PHE A 45 19.47 -7.84 -1.50
C PHE A 45 19.70 -8.48 -0.14
N ASP A 46 18.99 -7.98 0.87
CA ASP A 46 19.18 -8.40 2.26
C ASP A 46 18.77 -9.86 2.51
N ASN A 47 17.89 -10.40 1.68
CA ASN A 47 17.44 -11.79 1.78
C ASN A 47 17.01 -12.37 0.43
N LEU A 48 16.96 -13.70 0.37
CA LEU A 48 16.56 -14.45 -0.82
C LEU A 48 15.12 -14.14 -1.25
N SER A 49 14.22 -13.92 -0.30
CA SER A 49 12.82 -13.60 -0.59
C SER A 49 12.66 -12.29 -1.35
N LEU A 50 13.44 -11.26 -1.00
CA LEU A 50 13.46 -9.97 -1.66
C LEU A 50 14.03 -10.11 -3.07
N TYR A 51 15.13 -10.84 -3.23
CA TYR A 51 15.71 -11.16 -4.54
C TYR A 51 14.68 -11.85 -5.46
N GLU A 52 14.06 -12.94 -5.01
CA GLU A 52 13.07 -13.67 -5.80
C GLU A 52 11.87 -12.81 -6.19
N SER A 53 11.37 -11.98 -5.27
CA SER A 53 10.25 -11.09 -5.57
C SER A 53 10.56 -10.11 -6.70
N LYS A 54 11.82 -9.65 -6.78
CA LYS A 54 12.28 -8.70 -7.79
C LYS A 54 12.59 -9.38 -9.12
N GLN A 55 13.13 -10.60 -9.11
CA GLN A 55 13.30 -11.42 -10.31
C GLN A 55 11.94 -11.76 -10.94
N LYS A 56 10.99 -12.28 -10.14
CA LYS A 56 9.63 -12.61 -10.59
C LYS A 56 8.87 -11.36 -11.09
N SER A 57 9.13 -10.19 -10.51
CA SER A 57 8.56 -8.92 -10.97
C SER A 57 9.20 -8.39 -12.26
N ALA A 58 10.45 -8.76 -12.56
CA ALA A 58 11.13 -8.38 -13.79
C ALA A 58 10.68 -9.25 -14.98
N ASP A 59 10.43 -10.54 -14.74
CA ASP A 59 9.89 -11.47 -15.75
C ASP A 59 8.41 -11.23 -16.07
N SER A 60 7.65 -10.66 -15.12
CA SER A 60 6.23 -10.32 -15.31
C SER A 60 6.07 -8.91 -15.88
N ASN A 61 6.47 -8.74 -17.14
CA ASN A 61 6.18 -7.53 -17.90
C ASN A 61 4.65 -7.40 -18.10
N GLY A 62 4.02 -6.45 -17.40
CA GLY A 62 2.69 -5.92 -17.71
C GLY A 62 1.49 -6.73 -17.22
N GLY A 63 1.06 -6.48 -15.98
CA GLY A 63 -0.28 -6.89 -15.56
C GLY A 63 -0.54 -6.69 -14.09
N LYS A 64 -1.20 -5.59 -13.73
CA LYS A 64 -1.92 -5.49 -12.44
C LYS A 64 -3.07 -6.49 -12.47
N THR A 65 -2.81 -7.74 -12.14
CA THR A 65 -3.87 -8.72 -11.92
C THR A 65 -4.34 -8.63 -10.48
N LYS A 66 -5.64 -8.28 -10.36
CA LYS A 66 -6.45 -8.41 -9.15
C LYS A 66 -6.10 -9.71 -8.44
N ARG A 67 -5.78 -9.56 -7.15
CA ARG A 67 -5.67 -10.63 -6.17
C ARG A 67 -7.00 -11.39 -6.13
N GLN A 68 -7.10 -12.48 -6.89
CA GLN A 68 -8.16 -13.46 -6.72
C GLN A 68 -7.72 -14.39 -5.60
N GLU A 69 -8.50 -14.37 -4.53
CA GLU A 69 -8.47 -15.37 -3.48
C GLU A 69 -8.87 -16.70 -4.11
N LYS A 70 -7.92 -17.63 -4.22
CA LYS A 70 -8.23 -19.04 -4.43
C LYS A 70 -7.40 -19.85 -3.45
N ALA A 71 -8.02 -20.18 -2.33
CA ALA A 71 -7.56 -21.21 -1.43
C ALA A 71 -7.49 -22.54 -2.20
N LYS A 72 -6.34 -23.20 -2.17
CA LYS A 72 -6.25 -24.66 -2.27
C LYS A 72 -5.09 -25.12 -1.39
N GLU A 73 -5.47 -26.05 -0.53
CA GLU A 73 -4.66 -26.72 0.47
C GLU A 73 -3.47 -27.43 -0.18
N THR A 74 -2.30 -27.05 0.28
CA THR A 74 -1.17 -27.93 0.50
C THR A 74 -0.58 -27.37 1.77
N GLU A 75 -0.42 -28.19 2.80
CA GLU A 75 0.29 -27.82 4.03
C GLU A 75 1.79 -28.02 3.76
N PRO A 76 2.58 -27.02 3.33
CA PRO A 76 3.97 -27.00 3.76
C PRO A 76 3.92 -26.58 5.22
N ALA A 77 4.47 -27.42 6.10
CA ALA A 77 4.70 -27.09 7.49
C ALA A 77 5.26 -25.65 7.57
N MET A 78 4.40 -24.71 7.92
CA MET A 78 4.77 -23.31 8.00
C MET A 78 5.87 -23.23 9.06
N PRO A 79 7.03 -22.62 8.77
CA PRO A 79 8.01 -22.39 9.83
C PRO A 79 7.30 -21.59 10.91
N GLU A 80 7.08 -22.24 12.06
CA GLU A 80 6.34 -21.66 13.16
C GLU A 80 7.06 -20.36 13.55
N ARG A 81 6.39 -19.22 13.35
CA ARG A 81 6.96 -17.91 13.65
C ARG A 81 7.26 -17.86 15.14
N ARG A 82 8.54 -17.94 15.52
CA ARG A 82 9.05 -17.87 16.90
C ARG A 82 8.96 -16.49 17.56
N TRP A 83 8.03 -15.64 17.14
CA TRP A 83 7.88 -14.32 17.74
C TRP A 83 6.98 -14.41 18.97
N LEU A 84 7.48 -13.89 20.09
CA LEU A 84 6.69 -13.73 21.29
C LEU A 84 5.51 -12.78 21.02
N PRO A 85 4.38 -12.90 21.74
CA PRO A 85 3.19 -12.06 21.49
C PRO A 85 3.46 -10.56 21.44
N HIS A 86 4.43 -10.06 22.20
CA HIS A 86 4.82 -8.64 22.23
C HIS A 86 5.71 -8.20 21.06
N GLN A 87 6.30 -9.14 20.31
CA GLN A 87 7.10 -8.90 19.10
C GLN A 87 6.23 -8.92 17.84
N LEU A 88 4.96 -9.31 17.96
CA LEU A 88 4.02 -9.26 16.86
C LEU A 88 3.73 -7.82 16.45
N LEU A 89 3.39 -7.65 15.18
CA LEU A 89 2.92 -6.38 14.66
C LEU A 89 1.70 -5.93 15.47
N VAL A 90 1.82 -4.79 16.17
CA VAL A 90 0.70 -4.24 16.93
C VAL A 90 -0.46 -3.97 15.96
N PRO A 91 -1.64 -4.58 16.15
CA PRO A 91 -2.74 -4.39 15.22
C PRO A 91 -3.20 -2.93 15.26
N GLY A 92 -2.94 -2.22 14.17
CA GLY A 92 -3.41 -0.85 14.02
C GLY A 92 -4.94 -0.80 14.02
N LYS A 93 -5.53 0.11 14.80
CA LYS A 93 -6.97 0.37 14.76
C LYS A 93 -7.35 0.87 13.37
N LYS A 94 -8.11 0.07 12.61
CA LYS A 94 -8.66 0.51 11.32
C LYS A 94 -9.61 1.69 11.57
N LYS A 95 -9.27 2.87 11.05
CA LYS A 95 -10.17 4.04 11.11
C LYS A 95 -11.43 3.72 10.31
N LYS A 96 -12.61 3.97 10.90
CA LYS A 96 -13.88 3.90 10.18
C LYS A 96 -13.85 4.93 9.04
N ARG A 97 -14.27 4.52 7.84
CA ARG A 97 -14.42 5.45 6.72
C ARG A 97 -15.53 6.43 7.05
N LYS A 98 -15.28 7.72 6.84
CA LYS A 98 -16.26 8.78 7.04
C LYS A 98 -17.10 8.88 5.77
N ASP A 99 -18.34 8.42 5.85
CA ASP A 99 -19.31 8.49 4.77
C ASP A 99 -20.29 9.66 4.97
N VAL A 100 -20.96 10.09 3.90
CA VAL A 100 -21.96 11.18 3.94
C VAL A 100 -23.06 10.85 4.95
N LEU A 101 -23.55 9.60 4.96
CA LEU A 101 -24.56 9.14 5.92
C LEU A 101 -24.09 9.31 7.37
N THR A 102 -22.83 8.95 7.67
CA THR A 102 -22.27 9.14 9.01
C THR A 102 -22.08 10.61 9.37
N ARG A 103 -21.89 11.50 8.40
CA ARG A 103 -21.79 12.94 8.63
C ARG A 103 -23.14 13.58 8.86
N MET A 104 -24.17 13.18 8.10
CA MET A 104 -25.54 13.64 8.29
C MET A 104 -26.00 13.35 9.71
N ALA A 105 -25.83 12.11 10.19
CA ALA A 105 -26.25 11.72 11.54
C ALA A 105 -25.59 12.55 12.68
N ASN A 106 -24.35 13.00 12.48
CA ASN A 106 -23.58 13.74 13.48
C ASN A 106 -23.57 15.26 13.25
N ILE A 107 -24.42 15.78 12.36
CA ILE A 107 -24.45 17.20 12.06
C ILE A 107 -25.09 18.02 13.18
N THR A 108 -24.49 19.17 13.47
CA THR A 108 -24.95 20.13 14.48
C THR A 108 -25.32 21.46 13.82
N GLY A 109 -26.12 22.27 14.52
CA GLY A 109 -26.57 23.58 14.01
C GLY A 109 -27.80 23.49 13.09
N PRO A 110 -28.00 24.46 12.18
CA PRO A 110 -29.24 24.61 11.40
C PRO A 110 -29.50 23.42 10.46
N LEU A 111 -28.46 22.77 9.94
CA LEU A 111 -28.57 21.58 9.09
C LEU A 111 -29.18 20.38 9.83
N LYS A 112 -29.19 20.37 11.17
CA LYS A 112 -29.82 19.29 11.96
C LYS A 112 -31.34 19.21 11.75
N ILE A 113 -31.98 20.32 11.35
CA ILE A 113 -33.41 20.31 11.00
C ILE A 113 -33.66 19.37 9.81
N LEU A 114 -32.72 19.29 8.85
CA LEU A 114 -32.85 18.39 7.70
C LEU A 114 -32.82 16.92 8.12
N ASN A 115 -32.11 16.56 9.19
CA ASN A 115 -32.18 15.20 9.75
C ASN A 115 -33.58 14.88 10.26
N LYS A 116 -34.24 15.82 10.94
CA LYS A 116 -35.63 15.63 11.39
C LYS A 116 -36.57 15.48 10.20
N CYS A 117 -36.39 16.30 9.16
CA CYS A 117 -37.18 16.17 7.92
C CYS A 117 -37.00 14.79 7.26
N ILE A 118 -35.80 14.18 7.34
CA ILE A 118 -35.55 12.83 6.85
C ILE A 118 -36.21 11.77 7.75
N GLU A 119 -36.06 11.87 9.07
CA GLU A 119 -36.64 10.93 10.04
C GLU A 119 -38.17 10.88 9.96
N GLU A 120 -38.79 12.06 9.96
CA GLU A 120 -40.25 12.22 9.92
C GLU A 120 -40.81 12.16 8.48
N LYS A 121 -39.94 12.07 7.46
CA LYS A 121 -40.29 12.13 6.03
C LYS A 121 -41.22 13.32 5.74
N LEU A 122 -40.77 14.51 6.11
CA LEU A 122 -41.51 15.74 5.84
C LEU A 122 -41.30 16.19 4.39
N LEU A 123 -42.36 16.70 3.78
CA LEU A 123 -42.31 17.28 2.46
C LEU A 123 -41.71 18.69 2.56
N VAL A 124 -40.54 18.89 1.96
CA VAL A 124 -39.78 20.14 2.05
C VAL A 124 -39.90 20.93 0.75
N LYS A 125 -40.12 22.24 0.86
CA LYS A 125 -40.09 23.19 -0.26
C LYS A 125 -38.75 23.93 -0.28
N VAL A 126 -37.91 23.61 -1.27
CA VAL A 126 -36.58 24.20 -1.46
C VAL A 126 -36.65 25.28 -2.52
N TRP A 127 -36.27 26.51 -2.16
CA TRP A 127 -36.17 27.62 -3.11
C TRP A 127 -34.78 27.66 -3.75
N THR A 128 -34.73 27.76 -5.08
CA THR A 128 -33.50 27.81 -5.86
C THR A 128 -33.27 29.21 -6.40
N ARG A 129 -32.01 29.67 -6.38
CA ARG A 129 -31.61 31.00 -6.86
C ARG A 129 -30.85 30.90 -8.18
N ASN A 130 -31.00 31.92 -9.01
CA ASN A 130 -30.11 32.24 -10.11
C ASN A 130 -29.09 33.31 -9.65
N ALA A 131 -28.32 33.88 -10.56
CA ALA A 131 -27.33 34.92 -10.23
C ALA A 131 -27.95 36.15 -9.52
N SER A 132 -29.11 36.63 -9.99
CA SER A 132 -29.73 37.87 -9.52
C SER A 132 -31.22 37.74 -9.17
N GLU A 133 -31.79 36.54 -9.27
CA GLU A 133 -33.23 36.30 -9.09
C GLU A 133 -33.48 34.93 -8.43
N VAL A 134 -34.71 34.70 -7.96
CA VAL A 134 -35.16 33.37 -7.52
C VAL A 134 -35.60 32.60 -8.76
N ARG A 135 -34.94 31.47 -9.06
CA ARG A 135 -35.22 30.66 -10.26
C ARG A 135 -36.56 29.93 -10.13
N GLY A 136 -36.90 29.47 -8.93
CA GLY A 136 -38.11 28.69 -8.67
C GLY A 136 -37.98 27.86 -7.39
N TYR A 137 -38.85 26.87 -7.23
CA TYR A 137 -38.82 25.97 -6.08
C TYR A 137 -38.92 24.50 -6.51
N CYS A 138 -38.41 23.62 -5.65
CA CYS A 138 -38.56 22.17 -5.76
C CYS A 138 -39.25 21.66 -4.49
N THR A 139 -40.16 20.71 -4.63
CA THR A 139 -40.84 20.04 -3.51
C THR A 139 -40.50 18.57 -3.51
N GLY A 140 -40.22 18.01 -2.34
CA GLY A 140 -40.00 16.57 -2.20
C GLY A 140 -39.52 16.20 -0.79
N TYR A 141 -39.37 14.91 -0.55
CA TYR A 141 -38.79 14.38 0.68
C TYR A 141 -37.27 14.41 0.59
N VAL A 142 -36.61 14.97 1.59
CA VAL A 142 -35.15 14.94 1.68
C VAL A 142 -34.72 13.49 1.95
N THR A 143 -33.75 12.97 1.20
CA THR A 143 -33.16 11.63 1.42
C THR A 143 -31.73 11.70 1.89
N ALA A 144 -30.95 12.64 1.34
CA ALA A 144 -29.59 12.91 1.75
C ALA A 144 -29.29 14.40 1.65
N PHE A 145 -28.36 14.87 2.47
CA PHE A 145 -27.82 16.23 2.38
C PHE A 145 -26.33 16.27 2.74
N ASP A 146 -25.63 17.31 2.30
CA ASP A 146 -24.24 17.57 2.63
C ASP A 146 -24.05 18.95 3.30
N LYS A 147 -22.87 19.18 3.87
CA LYS A 147 -22.48 20.44 4.53
C LYS A 147 -22.59 21.68 3.62
N HIS A 148 -22.63 21.48 2.30
CA HIS A 148 -22.73 22.53 1.30
C HIS A 148 -24.17 22.85 0.87
N TRP A 149 -25.19 22.35 1.60
CA TRP A 149 -26.60 22.48 1.21
C TRP A 149 -26.96 21.81 -0.13
N ASN A 150 -26.17 20.84 -0.55
CA ASN A 150 -26.56 19.91 -1.63
C ASN A 150 -27.59 18.95 -1.06
N LEU A 151 -28.76 18.88 -1.68
CA LEU A 151 -29.89 18.06 -1.23
C LEU A 151 -30.25 17.04 -2.31
N ALA A 152 -30.48 15.79 -1.90
CA ALA A 152 -31.11 14.78 -2.72
C ALA A 152 -32.58 14.67 -2.31
N LEU A 153 -33.48 15.02 -3.23
CA LEU A 153 -34.92 14.94 -3.03
C LEU A 153 -35.49 13.68 -3.69
N LYS A 154 -36.49 13.09 -3.05
CA LYS A 154 -37.29 11.98 -3.57
C LYS A 154 -38.75 12.41 -3.59
N GLU A 155 -39.48 12.01 -4.63
CA GLU A 155 -40.94 12.13 -4.70
C GLU A 155 -41.65 11.26 -3.66
#